data_AF-A0A3D3LB80-F1
#
_entry.id   AF-A0A3D3LB80-F1
#
_cell.length_a   1.000
_cell.length_b   1.000
_cell.length_c   1.000
_cell.angle_alpha   90.00
_cell.angle_beta   90.00
_cell.angle_gamma   90.00
#
_symmetry.space_group_name_H-M   'P 1'
#
loop_
_entity.id
_entity.type
_entity.pdbx_description
1 polymer ?
#
loop_
_entity_poly.entity_id
_entity_poly.type
_entity_poly.pdbx_seq_one_letter_code
_entity_poly.pdbx_strand_id
1 'polypeptide(L)'
;MKGSVEESQARIAPEVTEIIQSSSHEPVAVVYQLRGSSGQRVPPADEMTEMVGAILGKLREMAPNLPLRHNIFKNLGSFVLLAPPEMHQQVLKEPEIRAAVLNQKKTA
;
A
#
# COMPACT_ATOMS: atom_id res chain seq x y z
N MET A 1 7.44 -32.77 -10.48
CA MET A 1 7.51 -31.37 -10.99
C MET A 1 7.64 -30.45 -9.79
N LYS A 2 8.79 -29.77 -9.65
CA LYS A 2 9.04 -28.81 -8.57
C LYS A 2 8.41 -27.47 -8.98
N GLY A 3 7.24 -27.17 -8.42
CA GLY A 3 6.68 -25.82 -8.41
C GLY A 3 6.64 -25.37 -6.96
N SER A 4 7.74 -24.80 -6.47
CA SER A 4 7.74 -24.13 -5.17
C SER A 4 6.76 -22.96 -5.28
N VAL A 5 5.60 -23.11 -4.64
CA VAL A 5 4.72 -22.00 -4.34
C VAL A 5 5.50 -21.17 -3.32
N GLU A 6 6.30 -20.21 -3.80
CA GLU A 6 6.83 -19.16 -2.94
C GLU A 6 5.62 -18.46 -2.33
N GLU A 7 5.38 -18.77 -1.05
CA GLU A 7 4.47 -18.05 -0.18
C GLU A 7 4.71 -16.56 -0.40
N SER A 8 3.72 -15.89 -0.98
CA SER A 8 3.80 -14.48 -1.37
C SER A 8 3.84 -13.60 -0.13
N GLN A 9 5.00 -13.53 0.52
CA GLN A 9 5.31 -12.50 1.49
C GLN A 9 5.32 -11.15 0.78
N ALA A 10 4.74 -10.15 1.43
CA ALA A 10 4.71 -8.80 0.90
C ALA A 10 6.14 -8.27 0.74
N ARG A 11 6.45 -7.71 -0.44
CA ARG A 11 7.76 -7.12 -0.76
C ARG A 11 7.75 -5.66 -0.37
N ILE A 12 8.02 -5.39 0.90
CA ILE A 12 8.09 -4.04 1.44
C ILE A 12 9.53 -3.55 1.33
N ALA A 13 9.74 -2.43 0.63
CA ALA A 13 11.08 -1.87 0.48
C ALA A 13 11.61 -1.38 1.84
N PRO A 14 12.90 -1.58 2.18
CA PRO A 14 13.46 -1.23 3.49
C PRO A 14 13.22 0.23 3.87
N GLU A 15 13.32 1.15 2.92
CA GLU A 15 13.10 2.58 3.13
C GLU A 15 11.67 2.91 3.60
N VAL A 16 10.69 2.10 3.22
CA VAL A 16 9.31 2.22 3.71
C VAL A 16 9.24 1.81 5.18
N THR A 17 9.92 0.73 5.55
CA THR A 17 9.99 0.28 6.95
C THR A 17 10.70 1.31 7.83
N GLU A 18 11.83 1.85 7.36
CA GLU A 18 12.60 2.87 8.08
C GLU A 18 11.77 4.13 8.34
N ILE A 19 11.06 4.64 7.34
CA ILE A 19 10.25 5.85 7.52
C ILE A 19 9.06 5.61 8.44
N ILE A 20 8.49 4.40 8.40
CA ILE A 20 7.37 3.98 9.23
C ILE A 20 7.76 3.82 10.70
N GLN A 21 9.02 3.47 10.96
CA GLN A 21 9.60 3.36 12.30
C GLN A 21 10.18 4.68 12.81
N SER A 22 10.31 5.68 11.95
CA SER A 22 10.78 7.00 12.34
C SER A 22 9.78 7.69 13.27
N SER A 23 10.26 8.56 14.15
CA SER A 23 9.42 9.40 15.02
C SER A 23 8.84 10.62 14.28
N SER A 24 8.93 10.66 12.96
CA SER A 24 8.40 11.75 12.15
C SER A 24 6.89 11.60 12.00
N HIS A 25 6.16 12.71 12.11
CA HIS A 25 4.74 12.77 11.77
C HIS A 25 4.49 13.39 10.39
N GLU A 26 5.56 13.71 9.65
CA GLU A 26 5.43 14.30 8.32
C GLU A 26 4.79 13.31 7.35
N PRO A 27 3.78 13.74 6.57
CA PRO A 27 3.16 12.87 5.59
C PRO A 27 4.16 12.43 4.51
N VAL A 28 4.19 11.14 4.22
CA VAL A 28 5.05 10.54 3.20
C VAL A 28 4.21 9.86 2.14
N ALA A 29 4.68 9.91 0.90
CA ALA A 29 3.99 9.27 -0.21
C ALA A 29 4.53 7.85 -0.39
N VAL A 30 3.65 6.86 -0.28
CA VAL A 30 3.98 5.43 -0.48
C VAL A 30 3.12 4.89 -1.61
N VAL A 31 3.75 4.21 -2.58
CA VAL A 31 3.06 3.44 -3.60
C VAL A 31 2.88 2.01 -3.10
N TYR A 32 1.64 1.56 -3.06
CA TYR A 32 1.25 0.21 -2.70
C TYR A 32 0.84 -0.57 -3.94
N GLN A 33 1.30 -1.80 -4.06
CA GLN A 33 0.82 -2.75 -5.05
C GLN A 33 -0.11 -3.75 -4.38
N LEU A 34 -1.27 -3.97 -4.98
CA LEU A 34 -2.26 -4.93 -4.52
C LEU A 34 -2.06 -6.27 -5.25
N ARG A 35 -2.29 -7.38 -4.54
CA ARG A 35 -2.42 -8.70 -5.17
C ARG A 35 -3.84 -8.88 -5.68
N GLY A 36 -3.97 -9.38 -6.91
CA GLY A 36 -5.25 -9.82 -7.45
C GLY A 36 -5.75 -11.07 -6.75
N SER A 37 -7.07 -11.23 -6.73
CA SER A 37 -7.71 -12.48 -6.33
C SER A 37 -7.33 -13.62 -7.30
N SER A 38 -7.31 -14.86 -6.79
CA SER A 38 -7.35 -16.10 -7.59
C SER A 38 -6.41 -16.17 -8.79
N GLY A 39 -5.10 -16.18 -8.53
CA GLY A 39 -4.07 -16.43 -9.57
C GLY A 39 -3.77 -15.24 -10.50
N GLN A 40 -4.45 -14.11 -10.32
CA GLN A 40 -4.17 -12.88 -11.06
C GLN A 40 -2.98 -12.12 -10.45
N ARG A 41 -2.09 -11.62 -11.31
CA ARG A 41 -0.93 -10.81 -10.86
C ARG A 41 -1.32 -9.41 -10.40
N VAL A 42 -2.40 -8.87 -10.96
CA VAL A 42 -2.94 -7.51 -10.76
C VAL A 42 -4.46 -7.64 -10.69
N PRO A 43 -5.15 -7.01 -9.72
CA PRO A 43 -6.61 -7.04 -9.68
C PRO A 43 -7.21 -6.29 -10.88
N PRO A 44 -8.41 -6.66 -11.35
CA PRO A 44 -9.18 -5.88 -12.32
C PRO A 44 -9.43 -4.45 -11.83
N ALA A 45 -9.65 -3.52 -12.76
CA ALA A 45 -9.78 -2.09 -12.46
C ALA A 45 -10.92 -1.75 -11.47
N ASP A 46 -12.03 -2.48 -11.55
CA ASP A 46 -13.19 -2.31 -10.66
C ASP A 46 -12.87 -2.84 -9.26
N GLU A 47 -12.33 -4.07 -9.16
CA GLU A 47 -11.86 -4.68 -7.91
C GLU A 47 -10.79 -3.80 -7.24
N MET A 48 -9.86 -3.23 -8.00
CA MET A 48 -8.86 -2.26 -7.50
C MET A 48 -9.52 -1.07 -6.80
N THR A 49 -10.60 -0.54 -7.36
CA THR A 49 -11.27 0.63 -6.78
C THR A 49 -11.97 0.25 -5.47
N GLU A 50 -12.60 -0.92 -5.42
CA GLU A 50 -13.26 -1.45 -4.23
C GLU A 50 -12.27 -1.77 -3.11
N MET A 51 -11.18 -2.49 -3.42
CA MET A 51 -10.13 -2.84 -2.47
C MET A 51 -9.49 -1.59 -1.85
N VAL A 52 -9.10 -0.62 -2.68
CA VAL A 52 -8.53 0.64 -2.17
C VAL A 52 -9.57 1.40 -1.36
N GLY A 53 -10.84 1.42 -1.78
CA GLY A 53 -11.94 2.02 -1.02
C GLY A 53 -12.10 1.42 0.37
N ALA A 54 -12.03 0.09 0.50
CA ALA A 54 -12.11 -0.61 1.78
C ALA A 54 -10.92 -0.27 2.70
N ILE A 55 -9.69 -0.26 2.16
CA ILE A 55 -8.49 0.12 2.91
C ILE A 55 -8.62 1.56 3.42
N LEU A 56 -8.98 2.50 2.55
CA LEU A 56 -9.13 3.91 2.92
C LEU A 56 -10.29 4.15 3.89
N GLY A 57 -11.37 3.37 3.78
CA GLY A 57 -12.50 3.39 4.72
C GLY A 57 -12.04 3.07 6.14
N LYS A 58 -11.30 1.98 6.33
CA LYS A 58 -10.72 1.59 7.62
C LYS A 58 -9.81 2.68 8.20
N LEU A 59 -8.96 3.29 7.37
CA LEU A 59 -8.10 4.40 7.81
C LEU A 59 -8.90 5.62 8.26
N ARG A 60 -10.00 5.95 7.56
CA ARG A 60 -10.88 7.07 7.94
C ARG A 60 -11.63 6.82 9.23
N GLU A 61 -12.05 5.58 9.49
CA GLU A 61 -12.67 5.20 10.77
C GLU A 61 -11.70 5.38 11.94
N MET A 62 -10.44 5.03 11.73
CA MET A 62 -9.39 5.20 12.74
C MET A 62 -8.99 6.66 12.97
N ALA A 63 -8.98 7.47 11.91
CA ALA A 63 -8.51 8.85 11.95
C ALA A 63 -9.41 9.76 11.09
N PRO A 64 -10.64 10.06 11.56
CA PRO A 64 -11.65 10.77 10.76
C PRO A 64 -11.25 12.18 10.34
N ASN A 65 -10.35 12.81 11.09
CA ASN A 65 -9.88 14.17 10.84
C ASN A 65 -8.58 14.24 10.04
N LEU A 66 -8.00 13.10 9.63
CA LEU A 66 -6.74 13.09 8.92
C LEU A 66 -6.95 13.26 7.41
N PRO A 67 -6.34 14.26 6.77
CA PRO A 67 -6.47 14.45 5.33
C PRO A 67 -5.66 13.38 4.58
N LEU A 68 -6.32 12.27 4.22
CA LEU A 68 -5.75 11.23 3.37
C LEU A 68 -5.84 11.64 1.89
N ARG A 69 -4.70 11.91 1.26
CA ARG A 69 -4.61 12.13 -0.19
C ARG A 69 -4.15 10.86 -0.86
N HIS A 70 -4.84 10.44 -1.91
CA HIS A 70 -4.53 9.20 -2.62
C HIS A 70 -4.80 9.33 -4.12
N ASN A 71 -4.18 8.45 -4.91
CA ASN A 71 -4.52 8.26 -6.31
C ASN A 71 -4.45 6.77 -6.65
N ILE A 72 -5.38 6.30 -7.49
CA ILE A 72 -5.51 4.88 -7.86
C ILE A 72 -5.06 4.69 -9.29
N PHE A 73 -4.05 3.85 -9.51
CA PHE A 73 -3.59 3.43 -10.82
C PHE A 73 -4.27 2.10 -11.19
N LYS A 74 -5.56 2.18 -11.53
CA LYS A 74 -6.46 1.03 -11.69
C LYS A 74 -5.89 -0.10 -12.58
N ASN A 75 -5.25 0.26 -13.69
CA ASN A 75 -4.71 -0.72 -14.64
C ASN A 75 -3.30 -1.21 -14.30
N LEU A 76 -2.66 -0.65 -13.25
CA LEU A 76 -1.33 -1.03 -12.80
C LEU A 76 -1.36 -1.85 -11.50
N GLY A 77 -2.53 -2.09 -10.93
CA GLY A 77 -2.65 -2.82 -9.67
C GLY A 77 -2.06 -2.07 -8.47
N SER A 78 -1.96 -0.75 -8.55
CA SER A 78 -1.31 0.05 -7.52
C SER A 78 -2.09 1.31 -7.17
N PHE A 79 -1.81 1.84 -5.98
CA PHE A 79 -2.29 3.15 -5.55
C PHE A 79 -1.19 3.86 -4.77
N VAL A 80 -1.21 5.18 -4.79
CA VAL A 80 -0.35 6.01 -3.94
C VAL A 80 -1.19 6.59 -2.81
N LEU A 81 -0.63 6.58 -1.61
CA LEU A 81 -1.19 7.22 -0.42
C LEU A 81 -0.15 8.19 0.14
N LEU A 82 -0.57 9.43 0.38
CA LEU A 82 0.16 10.41 1.17
C LEU A 82 -0.49 10.48 2.55
N ALA A 83 0.21 9.99 3.57
CA ALA A 83 -0.27 9.94 4.94
C ALA A 83 0.89 9.97 5.95
N PRO A 84 0.63 10.27 7.23
CA PRO A 84 1.61 10.08 8.30
C PRO A 84 2.05 8.61 8.45
N PRO A 85 3.28 8.35 8.94
CA PRO A 85 3.83 7.01 9.15
C PRO A 85 2.92 6.01 9.86
N GLU A 86 2.13 6.46 10.84
CA GLU A 86 1.25 5.59 11.64
C GLU A 86 0.12 4.99 10.79
N MET A 87 -0.34 5.70 9.77
CA MET A 87 -1.36 5.20 8.84
C MET A 87 -0.78 4.14 7.91
N HIS A 88 0.46 4.34 7.47
CA HIS A 88 1.14 3.36 6.62
C HIS A 88 1.35 2.02 7.33
N GLN A 89 1.55 2.02 8.66
CA GLN A 89 1.56 0.78 9.46
C GLN A 89 0.27 -0.01 9.35
N GLN A 90 -0.88 0.67 9.25
CA GLN A 90 -2.18 0.00 9.15
C GLN A 90 -2.39 -0.56 7.75
N VAL A 91 -2.03 0.21 6.72
CA VAL A 91 -2.09 -0.27 5.33
C VAL A 91 -1.23 -1.53 5.16
N LEU A 92 -0.04 -1.57 5.74
CA LEU A 92 0.84 -2.75 5.64
C LEU A 92 0.31 -4.02 6.34
N LYS A 93 -0.69 -3.90 7.22
CA LYS A 93 -1.34 -5.06 7.84
C LYS A 93 -2.44 -5.65 6.96
N GLU A 94 -2.88 -4.91 5.95
CA GLU A 94 -3.93 -5.36 5.04
C GLU A 94 -3.40 -6.52 4.20
N PRO A 95 -4.09 -7.67 4.18
CA PRO A 95 -3.63 -8.81 3.43
C PRO A 95 -3.55 -8.49 1.94
N GLU A 96 -4.30 -7.55 1.39
CA GLU A 96 -4.27 -7.23 -0.03
C GLU A 96 -2.95 -6.60 -0.49
N ILE A 97 -2.11 -6.11 0.43
CA ILE A 97 -0.81 -5.51 0.09
C ILE A 97 0.19 -6.57 -0.33
N ARG A 98 0.68 -6.44 -1.55
CA ARG A 98 1.75 -7.28 -2.13
C ARG A 98 3.11 -6.62 -2.05
N ALA A 99 3.19 -5.31 -2.21
CA ALA A 99 4.45 -4.57 -2.15
C ALA A 99 4.20 -3.12 -1.75
N ALA A 100 5.24 -2.47 -1.21
CA ALA A 100 5.22 -1.04 -0.94
C ALA A 100 6.60 -0.42 -1.24
N VAL A 101 6.59 0.75 -1.86
CA VAL A 101 7.79 1.54 -2.18
C VAL A 101 7.55 3.02 -1.89
N LEU A 102 8.59 3.76 -1.52
CA LEU A 102 8.48 5.20 -1.35
C LEU A 102 8.29 5.89 -2.71
N ASN A 103 7.33 6.81 -2.79
CA ASN A 103 7.14 7.70 -3.94
C ASN A 103 8.00 8.96 -3.78
N GLN A 104 9.30 8.77 -3.57
CA GLN A 104 10.27 9.87 -3.42
C GLN A 104 11.33 9.77 -4.52
N LYS A 105 11.75 10.93 -5.05
CA LYS A 105 13.05 10.99 -5.71
C LYS A 105 14.10 10.87 -4.61
N LYS A 106 15.00 9.89 -4.69
CA LYS A 106 16.31 10.03 -4.06
C LYS A 106 16.92 11.31 -4.62
N THR A 107 16.94 12.38 -3.86
CA THR A 107 17.94 13.43 -4.06
C THR A 107 19.28 12.76 -3.78
N ALA A 108 20.00 12.49 -4.86
CA ALA A 108 21.38 12.05 -4.84
C ALA A 108 22.28 13.14 -4.26
#